data_AF-B6HST3-F1
#
_entry.id   AF-B6HST3-F1
#
_cell.length_a   1.000
_cell.length_b   1.000
_cell.length_c   1.000
_cell.angle_alpha   90.00
_cell.angle_beta   90.00
_cell.angle_gamma   90.00
#
_symmetry.space_group_name_H-M   'P 1'
#
loop_
_entity.id
_entity.type
_entity.pdbx_description
1 polymer ?
#
loop_
_entity_poly.entity_id
_entity_poly.type
_entity_poly.pdbx_seq_one_letter_code
_entity_poly.pdbx_strand_id
1 'polypeptide(L)'
;MSYFRITLIRSAIGLPRRSTDVLKALGLKKRMATVFHSVSPSVAGQIMKVKELVHVEECQYRLTKQEVHLERKPDPGYYIEKSCAEQRGELGGQ
;
A
#
# COMPACT_ATOMS: atom_id res chain seq x y z
N MET A 1 -0.21 -14.15 -13.89
CA MET A 1 1.18 -13.80 -13.50
C MET A 1 1.14 -13.38 -12.05
N SER A 2 2.01 -13.90 -11.20
CA SER A 2 2.06 -13.52 -9.79
C SER A 2 2.87 -12.24 -9.56
N TYR A 3 2.61 -11.60 -8.43
CA TYR A 3 3.26 -10.38 -7.96
C TYR A 3 3.84 -10.59 -6.56
N PHE A 4 4.94 -9.91 -6.27
CA PHE A 4 5.44 -9.75 -4.91
C PHE A 4 4.78 -8.52 -4.28
N ARG A 5 4.05 -8.73 -3.18
CA ARG A 5 3.66 -7.68 -2.23
C ARG A 5 4.79 -7.49 -1.24
N ILE A 6 5.54 -6.41 -1.40
CA ILE A 6 6.74 -6.13 -0.60
C ILE A 6 6.41 -5.00 0.37
N THR A 7 6.58 -5.24 1.68
CA THR A 7 6.35 -4.24 2.73
C THR A 7 7.65 -3.97 3.49
N LEU A 8 8.04 -2.70 3.63
CA LEU A 8 9.22 -2.33 4.41
C LEU A 8 8.90 -2.33 5.91
N ILE A 9 9.34 -3.37 6.64
CA ILE A 9 9.08 -3.50 8.08
C ILE A 9 10.14 -2.77 8.91
N ARG A 10 11.42 -2.88 8.53
CA ARG A 10 12.53 -2.24 9.26
C ARG A 10 13.12 -1.08 8.48
N SER A 11 13.61 -0.07 9.20
CA SER A 11 14.27 1.09 8.60
C SER A 11 15.68 0.74 8.12
N ALA A 12 16.15 1.41 7.07
CA ALA A 12 17.54 1.33 6.60
C ALA A 12 18.49 2.31 7.30
N ILE A 13 18.06 2.97 8.38
CA ILE A 13 18.90 3.90 9.12
C ILE A 13 20.13 3.19 9.69
N GLY A 14 21.31 3.77 9.50
CA GLY A 14 22.58 3.17 9.94
C GLY A 14 23.08 2.01 9.06
N LEU A 15 22.37 1.64 7.98
CA LEU A 15 22.85 0.65 7.03
C LEU A 15 23.69 1.28 5.90
N PRO A 16 24.52 0.47 5.21
CA PRO A 16 25.27 0.93 4.04
C PRO A 16 24.38 1.53 2.96
N ARG A 17 24.92 2.52 2.22
CA ARG A 17 24.20 3.20 1.12
C ARG A 17 23.60 2.23 0.09
N ARG A 18 24.31 1.14 -0.22
CA ARG A 18 23.84 0.10 -1.16
C ARG A 18 22.48 -0.48 -0.78
N SER A 19 22.22 -0.76 0.50
CA SER A 19 20.91 -1.27 0.95
C SER A 19 19.82 -0.23 0.77
N THR A 20 20.12 1.03 1.10
CA THR A 20 19.22 2.17 0.91
C THR A 20 18.88 2.38 -0.57
N ASP A 21 19.85 2.23 -1.46
CA ASP A 21 19.66 2.40 -2.90
C ASP A 21 18.81 1.28 -3.51
N VAL A 22 18.97 0.04 -3.03
CA VAL A 22 18.09 -1.08 -3.41
C VAL A 22 16.64 -0.81 -2.98
N LEU A 23 16.42 -0.33 -1.75
CA LEU A 23 15.07 0.02 -1.29
C LEU A 23 14.44 1.16 -2.12
N LYS A 24 15.24 2.18 -2.49
CA LYS A 24 14.78 3.26 -3.36
C LYS A 24 14.41 2.74 -4.75
N ALA A 25 15.21 1.84 -5.33
CA ALA A 25 14.94 1.21 -6.61
C ALA A 25 13.64 0.39 -6.60
N LEU A 26 13.36 -0.32 -5.50
CA LEU A 26 12.08 -1.00 -5.28
C LEU A 26 10.90 -0.04 -5.03
N GLY A 27 11.15 1.25 -4.77
CA GLY A 27 10.11 2.25 -4.48
C GLY A 27 9.73 2.36 -3.00
N LEU A 28 10.48 1.73 -2.10
CA LEU A 28 10.22 1.72 -0.66
C LEU A 28 10.86 2.93 0.02
N LYS A 29 10.11 4.03 0.12
CA LYS A 29 10.59 5.31 0.69
C LYS A 29 10.39 5.46 2.20
N LYS A 30 9.31 4.88 2.75
CA LYS A 30 8.92 5.00 4.17
C LYS A 30 8.63 3.63 4.76
N ARG A 31 8.81 3.49 6.08
CA ARG A 31 8.43 2.27 6.81
C ARG A 31 6.92 2.02 6.67
N MET A 32 6.52 0.75 6.63
CA MET A 32 5.16 0.28 6.38
C MET A 32 4.56 0.68 5.02
N ALA A 33 5.39 1.15 4.10
CA ALA A 33 5.01 1.27 2.71
C ALA A 33 4.99 -0.12 2.06
N THR A 34 3.96 -0.36 1.25
CA THR A 34 3.79 -1.58 0.47
C THR A 34 3.87 -1.24 -1.02
N VAL A 35 4.62 -2.04 -1.78
CA VAL A 35 4.75 -1.93 -3.23
C VAL A 35 4.50 -3.28 -3.88
N PHE A 36 4.02 -3.28 -5.11
CA PHE A 36 3.73 -4.48 -5.89
C PHE A 36 4.62 -4.52 -7.13
N HIS A 37 5.40 -5.60 -7.27
CA HIS A 37 6.25 -5.85 -8.43
C HIS A 37 5.93 -7.19 -9.05
N SER A 38 6.04 -7.33 -10.36
CA SER A 38 5.87 -8.62 -11.02
C SER A 38 6.98 -9.59 -10.58
N VAL A 39 6.64 -10.87 -10.46
CA VAL A 39 7.62 -11.90 -10.14
C VAL A 39 8.63 -12.01 -11.29
N SER A 40 9.87 -11.59 -11.01
CA SER A 40 11.00 -11.68 -11.93
C SER A 40 12.30 -11.96 -11.16
N PRO A 41 13.29 -12.64 -11.76
CA PRO A 41 14.56 -12.91 -11.10
C PRO A 41 15.32 -11.64 -10.65
N SER A 42 15.19 -10.55 -11.41
CA SER A 42 15.80 -9.26 -11.07
C SER A 42 15.21 -8.68 -9.78
N VAL A 43 13.88 -8.67 -9.66
CA VAL A 43 13.19 -8.21 -8.44
C VAL A 43 13.51 -9.14 -7.26
N ALA A 44 13.50 -10.45 -7.47
CA ALA A 44 13.88 -11.41 -6.44
C ALA A 44 15.32 -11.19 -5.92
N GLY A 45 16.27 -10.91 -6.81
CA GLY A 45 17.65 -10.59 -6.43
C GLY A 45 17.75 -9.28 -5.64
N GLN A 46 16.95 -8.27 -5.98
CA GLN A 46 16.87 -7.03 -5.18
C GLN A 46 16.29 -7.28 -3.79
N ILE A 47 15.20 -8.04 -3.70
CA ILE A 47 14.58 -8.45 -2.43
C ILE A 47 15.60 -9.17 -1.55
N MET A 48 16.34 -10.14 -2.12
CA MET A 48 17.32 -10.93 -1.37
C MET A 48 18.45 -10.08 -0.75
N LYS A 49 18.82 -8.95 -1.36
CA LYS A 49 19.81 -8.01 -0.80
C LYS A 49 19.31 -7.25 0.43
N VAL A 50 18.00 -7.18 0.63
CA VAL A 50 17.35 -6.42 1.73
C VAL A 50 16.33 -7.27 2.49
N LYS A 51 16.46 -8.60 2.43
CA LYS A 51 15.50 -9.57 2.99
C LYS A 51 15.27 -9.40 4.48
N GLU A 52 16.24 -8.84 5.19
CA GLU A 52 16.14 -8.53 6.61
C GLU A 52 15.18 -7.36 6.87
N LEU A 53 15.02 -6.43 5.92
CA LEU A 53 14.24 -5.21 6.10
C LEU A 53 12.79 -5.34 5.64
N VAL A 54 12.52 -6.26 4.71
CA VAL A 54 11.23 -6.37 4.02
C VAL A 54 10.50 -7.64 4.40
N HIS A 55 9.18 -7.58 4.33
CA HIS A 55 8.30 -8.75 4.33
C HIS A 55 7.70 -8.91 2.93
N VAL A 56 7.68 -10.15 2.45
CA VAL A 56 7.30 -10.46 1.08
C VAL A 56 6.21 -11.51 1.09
N GLU A 57 5.13 -11.22 0.38
CA GLU A 57 4.03 -12.15 0.14
C GLU A 57 3.83 -12.28 -1.36
N GLU A 58 3.48 -13.49 -1.82
CA GLU A 58 3.06 -13.70 -3.20
C GLU A 58 1.56 -13.40 -3.33
N CYS A 59 1.19 -12.65 -4.36
CA CYS A 59 -0.19 -12.25 -4.65
C CYS A 59 -0.51 -12.52 -6.12
N GLN A 60 -1.76 -12.87 -6.42
CA GLN A 60 -2.19 -13.12 -7.79
C GLN A 60 -2.28 -11.83 -8.62
N TYR A 61 -2.60 -10.70 -7.97
CA TYR A 61 -2.80 -9.41 -8.62
C TYR A 61 -2.05 -8.30 -7.90
N ARG A 62 -1.72 -7.23 -8.63
CA ARG A 62 -1.25 -5.98 -8.02
C ARG A 62 -2.46 -5.15 -7.58
N LEU A 63 -2.42 -4.63 -6.36
CA LEU A 63 -3.42 -3.67 -5.89
C LEU A 63 -2.98 -2.25 -6.22
N THR A 64 -3.94 -1.42 -6.60
CA THR A 64 -3.78 0.02 -6.75
C THR A 64 -3.70 0.70 -5.38
N LYS A 65 -3.18 1.93 -5.36
CA LYS A 65 -3.08 2.72 -4.12
C LYS A 65 -4.44 2.95 -3.45
N GLN A 66 -5.51 3.07 -4.25
CA GLN A 66 -6.87 3.26 -3.75
C GLN A 66 -7.39 1.98 -3.09
N GLU A 67 -7.21 0.82 -3.72
CA GLU A 67 -7.62 -0.47 -3.16
C GLU A 67 -6.88 -0.78 -1.85
N VAL A 68 -5.56 -0.56 -1.81
CA VAL A 68 -4.77 -0.71 -0.56
C VAL A 68 -5.26 0.24 0.54
N HIS A 69 -5.69 1.46 0.17
CA HIS A 69 -6.25 2.40 1.15
C HIS A 69 -7.62 1.94 1.66
N LEU A 70 -8.48 1.44 0.77
CA LEU A 70 -9.81 0.92 1.11
C LEU A 70 -9.70 -0.33 2.00
N GLU A 71 -8.75 -1.23 1.75
CA GLU A 71 -8.47 -2.40 2.61
C GLU A 71 -8.16 -2.00 4.06
N ARG A 72 -7.56 -0.82 4.26
CA ARG A 72 -7.22 -0.29 5.58
C ARG A 72 -8.34 0.54 6.20
N LYS A 73 -9.36 0.91 5.43
CA LYS A 73 -10.43 1.79 5.90
C LYS A 73 -11.42 0.94 6.69
N PRO A 74 -11.61 1.21 8.00
CA PRO A 74 -12.64 0.52 8.76
C PRO A 74 -14.04 0.92 8.28
N ASP A 75 -15.04 0.13 8.65
CA ASP A 75 -16.43 0.54 8.50
C ASP A 75 -16.66 1.86 9.27
N PRO A 76 -17.27 2.88 8.65
CA PRO A 76 -17.54 4.15 9.32
C PRO A 76 -18.37 4.02 10.60
N GLY A 77 -19.20 2.99 10.73
CA GLY A 77 -20.08 2.76 11.87
C GLY A 77 -21.30 3.68 11.94
N TYR A 78 -21.54 4.47 10.90
CA TYR A 78 -22.73 5.31 10.75
C TYR A 78 -23.15 5.36 9.28
N TYR A 79 -24.44 5.60 9.05
CA TYR A 79 -24.98 5.94 7.74
C TYR A 79 -25.74 7.26 7.84
N ILE A 80 -25.76 8.03 6.75
CA ILE A 80 -26.48 9.30 6.70
C ILE A 80 -27.89 8.99 6.20
N GLU A 81 -28.90 9.15 7.06
CA GLU A 81 -30.30 8.84 6.74
C GLU A 81 -30.90 9.78 5.70
N LYS A 82 -30.64 11.07 5.85
CA LYS A 82 -31.00 12.10 4.88
C LYS A 82 -29.88 13.11 4.81
N SER A 83 -29.51 13.50 3.60
CA SER A 83 -28.61 14.64 3.42
C SER A 83 -29.35 15.95 3.73
N CYS A 84 -28.63 16.97 4.21
CA CYS A 84 -29.19 18.30 4.41
C CYS A 84 -29.77 18.89 3.11
N ALA A 85 -29.23 18.50 1.95
CA ALA A 85 -29.73 18.90 0.64
C ALA A 85 -31.12 18.29 0.34
N GLU A 86 -31.30 17.00 0.61
CA GLU A 86 -32.60 16.33 0.45
C GLU A 86 -33.64 16.91 1.42
N GLN A 87 -33.28 17.13 2.69
CA GLN A 87 -34.17 17.77 3.66
C GLN A 87 -34.59 19.18 3.22
N ARG A 88 -33.66 19.97 2.66
CA ARG A 88 -33.97 21.32 2.15
C ARG A 88 -34.86 21.29 0.91
N GLY A 89 -34.68 20.31 0.03
CA GLY A 89 -35.56 20.10 -1.13
C GLY A 89 -36.98 19.74 -0.73
N GLU A 90 -37.15 18.93 0.31
CA GLU A 90 -38.47 18.59 0.88
C GLU A 90 -39.14 19.80 1.58
N LEU A 91 -38.36 20.60 2.34
CA LEU A 91 -38.86 21.78 3.07
C LEU A 91 -39.17 22.98 2.17
N GLY A 92 -38.50 23.11 1.01
CA GLY A 92 -38.73 24.18 0.03
C GLY A 92 -39.78 23.84 -1.03
N GLY A 93 -40.35 22.65 -0.99
CA GLY A 93 -41.37 22.14 -1.93
C GLY A 93 -42.80 22.11 -1.38
N GLN A 94 -43.06 22.80 -0.25
CA GLN A 94 -44.42 23.06 0.27
C GLN A 94 -44.81 24.53 0.08
#